data_AF-A0A351TRG8-F1
#
_entry.id   AF-A0A351TRG8-F1
#
_cell.length_a   1.000
_cell.length_b   1.000
_cell.length_c   1.000
_cell.angle_alpha   90.00
_cell.angle_beta   90.00
_cell.angle_gamma   90.00
#
_symmetry.space_group_name_H-M   'P 1'
#
loop_
_entity.id
_entity.type
_entity.pdbx_description
1 polymer ?
#
loop_
_entity_poly.entity_id
_entity_poly.type
_entity_poly.pdbx_seq_one_letter_code
_entity_poly.pdbx_strand_id
1 'polypeptide(L)'
;LLKMDFLGLRTLTVIHDTVKFVEQAQGKKVDIDNVDFDDPKVYEYLSAGRTDGIFQLESAGMKNLMKELRPRSLEDIIDGISLYRPGPMDS
;
A
#
# COMPACT_ATOMS: atom_id res chain seq x y z
N LEU A 1 16.15 -16.17 27.52
CA LEU A 1 15.56 -16.95 26.41
C LEU A 1 15.28 -15.99 25.27
N LEU A 2 15.80 -16.25 24.08
CA LEU A 2 15.59 -15.42 22.89
C LEU A 2 14.23 -15.79 22.28
N LYS A 3 13.34 -14.80 22.12
CA LYS A 3 12.07 -14.96 21.41
C LYS A 3 12.21 -14.32 20.03
N MET A 4 11.89 -15.08 18.98
CA MET A 4 11.82 -14.58 17.61
C MET A 4 10.45 -14.88 17.02
N ASP A 5 9.93 -13.94 16.23
CA ASP A 5 8.67 -14.08 15.50
C ASP A 5 8.97 -14.10 14.00
N PHE A 6 8.53 -15.18 13.32
CA PHE A 6 8.57 -15.30 11.87
C PHE A 6 7.15 -15.20 11.33
N LEU A 7 6.87 -14.16 10.54
CA LEU A 7 5.54 -13.91 9.99
C LEU A 7 5.54 -14.21 8.48
N GLY A 8 4.63 -15.09 8.07
CA GLY A 8 4.34 -15.33 6.65
C GLY A 8 3.37 -14.27 6.13
N LEU A 9 3.89 -13.24 5.45
CA LEU A 9 3.05 -12.17 4.89
C LEU A 9 2.67 -12.48 3.44
N ARG A 10 1.37 -12.70 3.19
CA ARG A 10 0.81 -12.92 1.85
C ARG A 10 1.19 -11.80 0.87
N THR A 11 1.21 -10.54 1.33
CA THR A 11 1.57 -9.38 0.51
C THR A 11 2.95 -9.51 -0.11
N LEU A 12 3.93 -10.06 0.63
CA LEU A 12 5.28 -10.29 0.10
C LEU A 12 5.29 -11.32 -1.02
N THR A 13 4.50 -12.39 -0.90
CA THR A 13 4.33 -13.39 -1.97
C THR A 13 3.71 -12.77 -3.22
N VAL A 14 2.66 -11.94 -3.06
CA VAL A 14 2.01 -11.26 -4.19
C VAL A 14 2.99 -10.32 -4.91
N ILE A 15 3.76 -9.53 -4.17
CA ILE A 15 4.77 -8.63 -4.74
C ILE A 15 5.82 -9.43 -5.54
N HIS A 16 6.38 -10.47 -4.94
CA HIS A 16 7.37 -11.34 -5.58
C HIS A 16 6.85 -11.95 -6.90
N ASP A 17 5.63 -12.49 -6.89
CA ASP A 17 5.05 -13.11 -8.09
C ASP A 17 4.72 -12.06 -9.15
N THR A 18 4.25 -10.88 -8.75
CA THR A 18 3.97 -9.75 -9.65
C THR A 18 5.24 -9.31 -10.39
N VAL A 19 6.36 -9.13 -9.69
CA VAL A 19 7.65 -8.77 -10.31
C VAL A 19 8.07 -9.82 -11.34
N LYS A 20 7.95 -11.11 -11.01
CA LYS A 20 8.26 -12.20 -11.95
C LYS A 20 7.38 -12.16 -13.20
N PHE A 21 6.07 -11.92 -13.04
CA PHE A 21 5.15 -11.86 -14.17
C PHE A 21 5.41 -10.63 -15.04
N VAL A 22 5.75 -9.48 -14.47
CA VAL A 22 6.12 -8.28 -15.24
C VAL A 22 7.39 -8.53 -16.07
N GLU A 23 8.40 -9.17 -15.48
CA GLU A 23 9.63 -9.52 -16.20
C GLU A 23 9.33 -10.50 -17.35
N GLN A 24 8.52 -11.53 -17.12
CA GLN A 24 8.15 -12.50 -18.15
C GLN A 24 7.32 -11.88 -19.28
N ALA A 25 6.37 -11.00 -18.95
CA ALA A 25 5.44 -10.43 -19.92
C ALA A 25 6.04 -9.26 -20.72
N GLN A 26 6.90 -8.45 -20.09
CA GLN A 26 7.40 -7.19 -20.67
C GLN A 26 8.91 -7.12 -20.81
N GLY A 27 9.66 -8.11 -20.31
CA GLY A 27 11.13 -8.07 -20.26
C GLY A 27 11.69 -7.01 -19.30
N LYS A 28 10.83 -6.38 -18.49
CA LYS A 28 11.21 -5.31 -17.56
C LYS A 28 11.51 -5.90 -16.18
N LYS A 29 12.72 -5.65 -15.69
CA LYS A 29 13.08 -5.95 -14.30
C LYS A 29 12.63 -4.81 -13.40
N VAL A 30 11.82 -5.14 -12.40
CA VAL A 30 11.40 -4.21 -11.34
C VAL A 30 12.26 -4.49 -10.11
N ASP A 31 12.99 -3.49 -9.65
CA ASP A 31 13.72 -3.53 -8.39
C ASP A 31 12.80 -3.02 -7.27
N ILE A 32 12.33 -3.92 -6.41
CA ILE A 32 11.38 -3.59 -5.35
C ILE A 32 12.04 -2.80 -4.22
N ASP A 33 13.35 -2.95 -4.03
CA ASP A 33 14.08 -2.26 -2.96
C ASP A 33 14.36 -0.80 -3.34
N ASN A 34 14.21 -0.43 -4.62
CA ASN A 34 14.48 0.90 -5.17
C ASN A 34 13.32 1.42 -6.04
N VAL A 35 12.09 1.34 -5.53
CA VAL A 35 10.91 1.93 -6.20
C VAL A 35 10.85 3.45 -6.03
N ASP A 36 10.22 4.13 -6.99
CA ASP A 36 9.92 5.55 -6.90
C ASP A 36 8.70 5.79 -6.02
N PHE A 37 8.92 6.44 -4.87
CA PHE A 37 7.85 6.79 -3.94
C PHE A 37 7.15 8.10 -4.30
N ASP A 38 7.62 8.85 -5.29
CA ASP A 38 7.05 10.15 -5.67
C ASP A 38 6.20 10.09 -6.95
N ASP A 39 5.86 8.89 -7.46
CA ASP A 39 5.06 8.74 -8.68
C ASP A 39 3.63 9.32 -8.50
N PRO A 40 3.30 10.45 -9.16
CA PRO A 40 2.00 11.09 -9.01
C PRO A 40 0.84 10.20 -9.47
N LYS A 41 1.08 9.27 -10.40
CA LYS A 41 0.02 8.37 -10.90
C LYS A 41 -0.44 7.39 -9.83
N VAL A 42 0.46 6.97 -8.93
CA VAL A 42 0.11 6.11 -7.80
C VAL A 42 -0.82 6.86 -6.85
N TYR A 43 -0.46 8.09 -6.51
CA TYR A 43 -1.25 8.96 -5.63
C TYR A 43 -2.61 9.35 -6.22
N GLU A 44 -2.68 9.63 -7.52
CA GLU A 44 -3.95 9.86 -8.22
C GLU A 44 -4.85 8.60 -8.19
N TYR A 45 -4.27 7.42 -8.35
CA TYR A 45 -4.99 6.15 -8.30
C TYR A 45 -5.58 5.89 -6.90
N LEU A 46 -4.79 6.11 -5.85
CA LEU A 46 -5.23 6.03 -4.45
C LEU A 46 -6.30 7.08 -4.12
N SER A 47 -6.11 8.32 -4.58
CA SER A 47 -7.05 9.44 -4.40
C SER A 47 -8.40 9.20 -5.08
N ALA A 48 -8.44 8.38 -6.13
CA ALA A 48 -9.69 7.92 -6.74
C ALA A 48 -10.40 6.83 -5.92
N GLY A 49 -9.79 6.36 -4.82
CA GLY A 49 -10.26 5.27 -3.97
C GLY A 49 -10.25 3.92 -4.67
N ARG A 50 -9.39 3.75 -5.68
CA ARG A 50 -9.19 2.48 -6.39
C ARG A 50 -8.22 1.60 -5.60
N THR A 51 -8.60 1.19 -4.40
CA THR A 51 -7.70 0.46 -3.48
C THR A 51 -8.05 -1.02 -3.31
N ASP A 52 -8.84 -1.58 -4.23
CA ASP A 52 -9.08 -3.02 -4.29
C ASP A 52 -7.78 -3.79 -4.51
N GLY A 53 -7.46 -4.71 -3.59
CA GLY A 53 -6.21 -5.48 -3.61
C GLY A 53 -4.98 -4.73 -3.12
N ILE A 54 -5.12 -3.49 -2.62
CA ILE A 54 -4.02 -2.72 -2.05
C ILE A 54 -3.99 -2.95 -0.54
N PHE A 55 -2.92 -3.61 -0.09
CA PHE A 55 -2.72 -3.99 1.31
C PHE A 55 -3.03 -2.83 2.28
N GLN A 56 -3.76 -3.14 3.36
CA GLN A 56 -4.26 -2.20 4.38
C GLN A 56 -5.32 -1.18 3.93
N LEU A 57 -5.51 -0.97 2.63
CA LEU A 57 -6.40 0.08 2.10
C LEU A 57 -7.74 -0.42 1.55
N GLU A 58 -8.05 -1.71 1.70
CA GLU A 58 -9.16 -2.37 1.01
C GLU A 58 -10.55 -2.14 1.64
N SER A 59 -10.59 -1.80 2.93
CA SER A 59 -11.87 -1.64 3.64
C SER A 59 -12.68 -0.47 3.09
N ALA A 60 -14.01 -0.57 3.14
CA ALA A 60 -14.90 0.45 2.58
C ALA A 60 -14.67 1.85 3.18
N GLY A 61 -14.45 1.94 4.50
CA GLY A 61 -14.19 3.23 5.12
C GLY A 61 -12.78 3.77 4.85
N MET A 62 -11.76 2.90 4.76
CA MET A 62 -10.43 3.32 4.32
C MET A 62 -10.41 3.80 2.87
N LYS A 63 -11.17 3.16 1.99
CA LYS A 63 -11.40 3.63 0.60
C LYS A 63 -11.96 5.05 0.57
N ASN A 64 -12.97 5.32 1.41
CA ASN A 64 -13.57 6.65 1.48
C ASN A 64 -12.57 7.66 2.07
N LEU A 65 -11.85 7.29 3.12
CA LEU A 65 -10.79 8.12 3.69
C LEU A 65 -9.76 8.51 2.63
N MET A 66 -9.25 7.57 1.82
CA MET A 66 -8.27 7.87 0.77
C MET A 66 -8.81 8.85 -0.28
N LYS A 67 -10.11 8.80 -0.60
CA LYS A 67 -10.76 9.76 -1.52
C LYS A 67 -10.88 11.16 -0.94
N GLU A 68 -11.10 11.25 0.36
CA GLU A 68 -11.23 12.53 1.09
C GLU A 68 -9.86 13.15 1.34
N LEU A 69 -8.91 12.34 1.83
CA LEU A 69 -7.52 12.71 2.12
C LEU A 69 -6.78 13.17 0.86
N ARG A 70 -7.01 12.49 -0.27
CA ARG A 70 -6.29 12.71 -1.55
C ARG A 70 -4.77 12.75 -1.35
N PRO A 71 -4.16 11.64 -0.90
CA PRO A 71 -2.74 11.60 -0.55
C PRO A 71 -1.88 12.02 -1.73
N ARG A 72 -0.79 12.74 -1.46
CA ARG A 72 0.21 13.20 -2.45
C ARG A 72 1.62 12.75 -2.11
N SER A 73 1.77 12.05 -0.99
CA SER A 73 3.03 11.58 -0.43
C SER A 73 2.82 10.28 0.33
N LEU A 74 3.91 9.58 0.63
CA LEU A 74 3.88 8.37 1.44
C LEU A 74 3.49 8.70 2.88
N GLU A 75 3.91 9.87 3.37
CA GLU A 75 3.58 10.41 4.68
C GLU A 75 2.06 10.53 4.87
N ASP A 76 1.33 11.03 3.87
CA ASP A 76 -0.14 11.11 3.93
C ASP A 76 -0.77 9.72 4.12
N ILE A 77 -0.23 8.69 3.46
CA ILE A 77 -0.72 7.30 3.56
C ILE A 77 -0.44 6.76 4.98
N ILE A 78 0.77 7.01 5.51
CA ILE A 78 1.15 6.61 6.86
C ILE A 78 0.22 7.25 7.90
N ASP A 79 -0.04 8.55 7.76
CA ASP A 79 -0.95 9.28 8.65
C ASP A 79 -2.39 8.77 8.53
N GLY A 80 -2.88 8.56 7.30
CA GLY A 80 -4.20 7.99 7.05
C GLY A 80 -4.40 6.62 7.70
N ILE A 81 -3.42 5.71 7.59
CA ILE A 81 -3.47 4.39 8.22
C ILE A 81 -3.35 4.48 9.75
N SER A 82 -2.58 5.43 10.26
CA SER A 82 -2.35 5.60 11.70
C SER A 82 -3.58 6.17 12.41
N LEU A 83 -4.26 7.12 11.76
CA LEU A 83 -5.46 7.79 12.29
C LEU A 83 -6.73 6.97 12.10
N TYR A 84 -6.79 6.08 11.10
CA TYR A 84 -7.94 5.20 10.88
C TYR A 84 -7.92 3.96 11.79
N ARG A 85 -7.96 4.21 13.11
CA ARG A 85 -8.04 3.19 14.16
C ARG A 85 -9.10 3.59 15.19
N PRO A 86 -9.73 2.63 15.90
CA PRO A 86 -10.61 2.95 17.02
C PRO A 86 -9.85 3.74 18.10
N GLY A 87 -10.42 4.86 18.58
CA GLY A 87 -9.75 5.83 19.45
C GLY A 87 -9.48 7.16 18.75
N PRO A 88 -8.46 7.27 17.87
CA PRO A 88 -8.20 8.49 17.11
C PRO A 88 -9.37 8.99 16.26
N MET A 89 -10.21 8.09 15.72
CA MET A 89 -11.41 8.50 14.96
C MET A 89 -12.55 9.05 15.84
N ASP A 90 -12.55 8.73 17.14
CA ASP A 90 -13.60 9.12 18.09
C ASP A 90 -13.23 10.37 18.91
N SER A 91 -12.05 10.97 18.64
CA SER A 91 -11.48 12.11 19.38
C SER A 91 -11.69 13.46 18.69
#